data_AF-A0A0K9YZK3-F1
#
_entry.id   AF-A0A0K9YZK3-F1
#
_cell.length_a   1.000
_cell.length_b   1.000
_cell.length_c   1.000
_cell.angle_alpha   90.00
_cell.angle_beta   90.00
_cell.angle_gamma   90.00
#
_symmetry.space_group_name_H-M   'P 1'
#
loop_
_entity.id
_entity.type
_entity.pdbx_description
1 polymer ?
#
loop_
_entity_poly.entity_id
_entity_poly.type
_entity_poly.pdbx_seq_one_letter_code
_entity_poly.pdbx_strand_id
1 'polypeptide(L)' 'MSQQLYEQMGRFRQKVIRLVIFENKSIYETAIACGCSAEKVKRVIKKWKALSKYKSPASAEVINK' A
#
# COMPACT_ATOMS: atom_id res chain seq x y z
N MET A 1 12.46 6.96 -1.92
CA MET A 1 13.01 5.58 -1.96
C MET A 1 11.85 4.55 -2.01
N SER A 2 10.95 4.66 -3.01
CA SER A 2 9.68 3.91 -3.06
C SER A 2 9.39 3.20 -4.39
N GLN A 3 10.20 3.40 -5.44
CA GLN A 3 10.00 2.75 -6.74
C GLN A 3 10.44 1.29 -6.73
N GLN A 4 11.62 0.95 -6.17
CA GLN A 4 12.08 -0.43 -6.08
C GLN A 4 11.09 -1.36 -5.33
N LEU A 5 10.51 -0.89 -4.22
CA LEU A 5 9.49 -1.64 -3.49
C LEU A 5 8.18 -1.78 -4.28
N TYR A 6 7.81 -0.75 -5.04
CA TYR A 6 6.66 -0.79 -5.93
C TYR A 6 6.85 -1.80 -7.05
N GLU A 7 8.02 -1.83 -7.69
CA GLU A 7 8.36 -2.74 -8.78
C GLU A 7 8.40 -4.21 -8.35
N GLN A 8 8.81 -4.49 -7.11
CA GLN A 8 8.77 -5.83 -6.53
C GLN A 8 7.38 -6.26 -6.05
N MET A 9 6.38 -5.38 -6.08
CA MET A 9 5.01 -5.77 -5.74
C MET A 9 4.32 -6.45 -6.91
N GLY A 10 3.51 -7.48 -6.60
CA GLY A 10 2.64 -8.08 -7.61
C GLY A 10 1.68 -7.05 -8.23
N ARG A 11 1.32 -7.27 -9.51
CA ARG A 11 0.49 -6.37 -10.33
C ARG A 11 -0.77 -5.84 -9.62
N PHE A 12 -1.40 -6.70 -8.81
CA PHE A 12 -2.56 -6.32 -8.01
C PHE A 12 -2.26 -5.18 -7.01
N ARG A 13 -1.19 -5.32 -6.22
CA ARG A 13 -0.83 -4.32 -5.20
C ARG A 13 -0.39 -3.01 -5.85
N GLN A 14 0.35 -3.10 -6.95
CA GLN A 14 0.74 -1.94 -7.76
C GLN A 14 -0.50 -1.17 -8.24
N LYS A 15 -1.48 -1.86 -8.83
CA LYS A 15 -2.75 -1.25 -9.28
C LYS A 15 -3.47 -0.54 -8.14
N VAL A 16 -3.60 -1.18 -6.97
CA VAL A 16 -4.24 -0.59 -5.78
C VAL A 16 -3.51 0.67 -5.30
N ILE A 17 -2.18 0.61 -5.20
CA ILE A 17 -1.38 1.77 -4.76
C ILE A 17 -1.47 2.90 -5.77
N ARG A 18 -1.45 2.60 -7.08
CA ARG A 18 -1.61 3.60 -8.14
C ARG A 18 -2.95 4.33 -8.01
N LEU A 19 -4.05 3.60 -7.92
CA LEU A 19 -5.40 4.17 -7.83
C LEU A 19 -5.58 5.01 -6.57
N VAL A 20 -5.08 4.56 -5.42
CA VAL A 20 -5.33 5.23 -4.14
C VAL A 20 -4.35 6.38 -3.87
N ILE A 21 -3.07 6.21 -4.21
CA ILE A 21 -2.03 7.18 -3.83
C ILE A 21 -1.77 8.19 -4.95
N PHE A 22 -1.76 7.75 -6.21
CA PHE A 22 -1.47 8.64 -7.34
C PHE A 22 -2.74 9.28 -7.90
N GLU A 23 -3.81 8.49 -8.06
CA GLU A 23 -5.10 9.01 -8.56
C GLU A 23 -6.03 9.50 -7.44
N ASN A 24 -5.64 9.38 -6.16
CA ASN A 24 -6.44 9.78 -4.99
C ASN A 24 -7.87 9.22 -4.96
N LYS A 25 -8.11 8.06 -5.58
CA LYS A 25 -9.43 7.42 -5.59
C LYS A 25 -9.80 6.88 -4.21
N SER A 26 -11.09 6.84 -3.93
CA SER A 26 -11.60 6.25 -2.70
C SER A 26 -11.32 4.75 -2.62
N ILE A 27 -11.24 4.24 -1.40
CA ILE A 27 -11.04 2.81 -1.12
C ILE A 27 -12.15 1.97 -1.78
N TYR A 28 -13.39 2.45 -1.73
CA TYR A 28 -14.55 1.78 -2.32
C TYR A 28 -14.50 1.74 -3.84
N GLU A 29 -14.18 2.87 -4.50
CA GLU A 29 -14.00 2.91 -5.96
C GLU A 29 -12.86 2.01 -6.42
N THR A 30 -11.76 1.99 -5.67
CA THR A 30 -10.63 1.10 -5.95
C THR A 30 -11.03 -0.37 -5.78
N ALA A 31 -11.84 -0.68 -4.77
CA ALA A 31 -12.34 -2.03 -4.52
C ALA A 31 -13.21 -2.52 -5.70
N ILE A 32 -14.08 -1.67 -6.22
CA ILE A 32 -14.90 -1.94 -7.41
C ILE A 32 -14.00 -2.15 -8.64
N ALA A 33 -13.06 -1.25 -8.91
CA ALA A 33 -12.16 -1.33 -10.06
C ALA A 33 -11.18 -2.53 -10.03
N CYS A 34 -10.94 -3.08 -8.84
CA CYS A 34 -10.11 -4.26 -8.61
C CYS A 34 -10.92 -5.56 -8.44
N GLY A 35 -12.26 -5.51 -8.42
CA GLY A 35 -13.12 -6.67 -8.18
C GLY A 35 -12.83 -7.34 -6.84
N CYS A 36 -12.60 -6.56 -5.78
CA CYS A 36 -12.19 -7.05 -4.46
C CYS A 36 -12.93 -6.32 -3.34
N SER A 37 -12.87 -6.84 -2.12
CA SER A 37 -13.44 -6.15 -0.94
C SER A 37 -12.63 -4.93 -0.53
N ALA A 38 -13.30 -3.89 -0.03
CA ALA A 38 -12.68 -2.67 0.52
C ALA A 38 -11.67 -2.97 1.64
N GLU A 39 -11.90 -4.01 2.44
CA GLU A 39 -10.95 -4.46 3.47
C GLU A 39 -9.62 -4.96 2.90
N LYS A 40 -9.64 -5.61 1.73
CA LYS A 40 -8.42 -6.07 1.05
C LYS A 40 -7.60 -4.87 0.57
N VAL A 41 -8.26 -3.85 0.03
CA VAL A 41 -7.65 -2.58 -0.36
C VAL A 41 -7.05 -1.87 0.87
N LYS A 42 -7.79 -1.76 1.98
CA LYS A 42 -7.29 -1.20 3.26
C LYS A 42 -6.01 -1.90 3.73
N ARG A 43 -5.97 -3.24 3.70
CA ARG A 43 -4.78 -4.02 4.10
C ARG A 43 -3.56 -3.73 3.22
N VAL A 44 -3.75 -3.63 1.90
CA VAL A 44 -2.66 -3.29 0.97
C VAL A 44 -2.10 -1.90 1.27
N ILE A 45 -2.97 -0.91 1.44
CA ILE A 45 -2.56 0.47 1.75
C ILE A 45 -1.85 0.52 3.12
N LYS A 46 -2.39 -0.15 4.14
CA LYS A 46 -1.78 -0.19 5.48
C LYS A 46 -0.37 -0.78 5.43
N LYS A 47 -0.19 -1.89 4.69
CA LYS A 47 1.11 -2.53 4.51
C LYS A 47 2.07 -1.65 3.71
N TRP A 48 1.59 -0.96 2.67
CA TRP A 48 2.38 0.03 1.92
C TRP A 48 2.84 1.19 2.80
N LYS A 49 1.93 1.78 3.58
CA LYS A 49 2.27 2.87 4.52
C LYS A 49 3.27 2.42 5.59
N ALA A 50 3.15 1.20 6.12
CA ALA A 50 4.10 0.65 7.08
C ALA A 50 5.51 0.49 6.47
N LEU A 51 5.60 -0.06 5.26
CA LEU A 51 6.87 -0.20 4.53
C LEU A 51 7.48 1.16 4.16
N SER A 52 6.65 2.14 3.81
CA SER A 52 7.09 3.50 3.52
C SER A 52 7.56 4.25 4.78
N LYS A 53 6.94 3.99 5.94
CA LYS A 53 7.33 4.57 7.24
C LYS A 53 8.67 4.03 7.74
N TYR A 54 8.97 2.75 7.52
CA TYR A 54 10.25 2.16 7.91
C TYR A 54 11.48 2.78 7.22
N LYS A 55 11.28 3.60 6.18
CA LYS A 55 12.33 4.35 5.49
C LYS A 55 12.47 5.80 5.92
N SER A 56 11.63 6.25 6.86
CA SER A 56 11.86 7.45 7.65
C SER A 56 12.29 6.98 9.04
N PRO A 57 13.47 7.37 9.56
CA PRO A 57 14.05 6.82 10.79
C PRO A 57 13.32 7.27 12.07
N ALA A 58 11.99 7.18 12.11
CA ALA A 58 11.16 7.55 13.27
C ALA A 58 10.27 6.40 13.79
N SER A 59 10.38 5.19 13.24
CA SER A 59 9.66 4.01 13.76
C SER A 59 10.40 2.72 13.44
N ALA A 60 11.60 2.59 14.00
CA ALA A 60 12.34 1.34 14.08
C ALA A 60 12.62 0.96 15.54
N GLU A 61 11.58 1.01 16.37
CA GLU A 61 11.43 0.31 17.65
C GLU A 61 9.93 0.02 17.68
N VAL A 62 9.40 -1.20 17.72
CA VAL A 62 9.71 -2.42 18.46
C VAL A 62 9.13 -3.54 17.58
N ILE A 63 9.83 -4.63 17.30
CA ILE A 63 9.66 -5.91 17.99
C ILE A 63 10.91 -6.74 17.69
N ASN A 64 11.51 -7.18 18.79
CA ASN A 64 12.82 -7.76 18.96
C ASN A 64 12.65 -9.22 19.45
N LYS A 65 13.76 -9.97 19.38
CA LYS A 65 14.09 -11.16 20.16
C LYS A 65 13.70 -12.54 19.60
#